data_AF-A0A2T2SV56-F1
#
_entry.id   AF-A0A2T2SV56-F1
#
_cell.length_a   1.000
_cell.length_b   1.000
_cell.length_c   1.000
_cell.angle_alpha   90.00
_cell.angle_beta   90.00
_cell.angle_gamma   90.00
#
_symmetry.space_group_name_H-M   'P 1'
#
loop_
_entity.id
_entity.type
_entity.pdbx_description
1 polymer ?
#
loop_
_entity_poly.entity_id
_entity_poly.type
_entity_poly.pdbx_seq_one_letter_code
_entity_poly.pdbx_strand_id
1 'polypeptide(L)' 'MIDVAVTRLPHAEGLDLPAYETSASAGMDLRAAVPVDAPV' A
#
# COMPACT_ATOMS: atom_id res chain seq x y z
N MET A 1 -17.23 8.36 -8.01
CA MET A 1 -16.01 7.72 -7.48
C MET A 1 -15.02 8.84 -7.19
N ILE A 2 -14.31 8.78 -6.06
CA ILE A 2 -13.30 9.78 -5.72
C ILE A 2 -11.94 9.10 -5.86
N ASP A 3 -11.03 9.74 -6.58
CA ASP A 3 -9.66 9.24 -6.72
C ASP A 3 -8.85 9.62 -5.48
N VAL A 4 -8.07 8.66 -4.96
CA VAL A 4 -7.16 8.87 -3.84
C VAL A 4 -5.74 8.89 -4.38
N ALA A 5 -5.10 10.05 -4.32
CA ALA A 5 -3.71 10.20 -4.77
C ALA A 5 -2.74 9.58 -3.77
N VAL A 6 -1.82 8.74 -4.25
CA VAL A 6 -0.78 8.08 -3.44
C VAL A 6 0.60 8.44 -3.99
N THR A 7 1.47 8.95 -3.12
CA THR A 7 2.88 9.24 -3.44
C THR A 7 3.77 8.15 -2.85
N ARG A 8 4.44 7.38 -3.72
CA ARG A 8 5.44 6.39 -3.28
C ARG A 8 6.75 7.07 -2.90
N LEU A 9 7.19 6.83 -1.67
CA LEU A 9 8.49 7.28 -1.17
C LEU A 9 9.60 6.25 -1.48
N PRO A 10 10.90 6.62 -1.44
CA PRO A 10 11.99 5.73 -1.85
C PRO A 10 12.04 4.37 -1.16
N HIS A 11 11.70 4.29 0.13
CA HIS A 11 11.73 3.05 0.91
C HIS A 11 10.58 2.08 0.58
N ALA A 12 9.62 2.50 -0.26
CA ALA A 12 8.52 1.66 -0.75
C ALA A 12 8.75 1.25 -2.22
N GLU A 13 9.97 1.39 -2.75
CA GLU A 13 10.32 0.87 -4.07
C GLU A 13 10.13 -0.66 -4.13
N GLY A 14 9.54 -1.14 -5.22
CA GLY A 14 9.22 -2.56 -5.39
C GLY A 14 7.97 -3.06 -4.66
N LEU A 15 7.35 -2.25 -3.80
CA LEU A 15 6.05 -2.56 -3.20
C LEU A 15 4.91 -2.15 -4.13
N ASP A 16 3.90 -3.02 -4.23
CA ASP A 16 2.65 -2.73 -4.93
C ASP A 16 1.91 -1.58 -4.24
N LEU A 17 1.23 -0.75 -5.04
CA LEU A 17 0.34 0.25 -4.50
C LEU A 17 -0.90 -0.41 -3.88
N PRO A 18 -1.54 0.22 -2.88
CA PRO A 18 -2.78 -0.29 -2.30
C PRO A 18 -3.87 -0.42 -3.37
N ALA A 19 -4.59 -1.53 -3.33
CA ALA A 19 -5.69 -1.81 -4.24
C ALA A 19 -6.82 -2.53 -3.51
N TYR A 20 -8.04 -2.35 -4.01
CA TYR A 20 -9.18 -3.15 -3.57
C TYR A 20 -9.07 -4.54 -4.18
N GLU A 21 -9.10 -5.58 -3.34
CA GLU A 21 -8.98 -6.97 -3.80
C GLU A 21 -10.22 -7.43 -4.59
N THR A 22 -11.40 -6.93 -4.22
CA THR A 22 -12.67 -7.21 -4.90
C THR A 22 -13.46 -5.92 -5.11
N SER A 23 -14.46 -5.96 -5.99
CA SER A 23 -15.35 -4.81 -6.22
C SER A 23 -16.18 -4.41 -4.99
N ALA A 24 -16.31 -5.29 -4.00
CA ALA A 24 -17.09 -5.06 -2.78
C ALA A 24 -16.21 -4.75 -1.56
N SER A 25 -14.88 -4.72 -1.72
CA SER A 25 -13.96 -4.42 -0.63
C SER A 25 -14.17 -2.99 -0.12
N ALA A 26 -14.33 -2.84 1.19
CA ALA A 26 -14.57 -1.53 1.82
C ALA A 26 -13.29 -0.70 1.98
N GLY A 27 -12.12 -1.34 1.92
CA GLY A 27 -10.81 -0.71 2.11
C GLY A 27 -9.71 -1.40 1.32
N MET A 28 -8.52 -0.79 1.38
CA MET A 28 -7.28 -1.31 0.78
C MET A 28 -6.27 -1.55 1.89
N ASP A 29 -5.52 -2.64 1.78
CA ASP A 29 -4.45 -2.94 2.72
C ASP A 29 -3.18 -2.14 2.38
N LEU A 30 -2.47 -1.72 3.43
CA LEU A 30 -1.15 -1.09 3.32
C LEU A 30 -0.07 -2.10 3.68
N ARG A 31 0.99 -2.15 2.86
CA ARG A 31 2.18 -2.95 3.16
C ARG A 31 3.14 -2.16 4.04
N ALA A 32 3.76 -2.84 5.01
CA ALA A 32 4.83 -2.24 5.80
C ALA A 32 6.07 -2.06 4.91
N ALA A 33 6.50 -0.80 4.74
CA ALA A 33 7.69 -0.44 3.96
C ALA A 33 8.94 -0.32 4.85
N VAL A 34 9.11 -1.27 5.77
CA VAL A 34 10.26 -1.37 6.66
C VAL A 34 11.24 -2.43 6.14
N PRO A 35 12.54 -2.35 6.46
CA PRO A 35 13.49 -3.42 6.18
C PRO A 35 13.02 -4.76 6.78
N VAL A 36 13.45 -5.87 6.17
CA VAL A 36 13.08 -7.25 6.60
C VAL A 36 13.40 -7.50 8.07
N ASP A 37 14.46 -6.89 8.59
CA ASP A 37 14.97 -7.12 9.94
C ASP A 37 14.42 -6.10 10.96
N ALA A 38 13.55 -5.19 10.52
CA ALA A 38 12.95 -4.20 11.40
C ALA A 38 11.89 -4.84 12.30
N PRO A 39 11.68 -4.32 13.53
CA PRO A 39 10.56 -4.72 14.36
C PRO A 39 9.22 -4.53 13.62
N VAL A 40 8.33 -5.51 13.78
CA VAL A 40 6.94 -5.48 13.28
C VAL A 40 5.95 -5.23 14.40
#